data_AF-A0A183B680-F1
#
_entry.id   AF-A0A183B680-F1
#
_cell.length_a   1.000
_cell.length_b   1.000
_cell.length_c   1.000
_cell.angle_alpha   90.00
_cell.angle_beta   90.00
_cell.angle_gamma   90.00
#
_symmetry.space_group_name_H-M   'P 1'
#
loop_
_entity.id
_entity.type
_entity.pdbx_description
1 polymer ?
#
loop_
_entity_poly.entity_id
_entity_poly.type
_entity_poly.pdbx_seq_one_letter_code
_entity_poly.pdbx_strand_id
1 'polypeptide(L)' 'MRQARITFDAPQWQVTKSDAYFLLGTSPEFELAAYTTVFLFRVPGKLTAAKCPIFLICNRDYYRDWRPATCYPKDKFL' A
#
# COMPACT_ATOMS: atom_id res chain seq x y z
N MET A 1 -26.28 3.10 19.01
CA MET A 1 -25.15 2.49 18.26
C MET A 1 -23.91 2.59 19.14
N ARG A 2 -23.29 1.47 19.52
CA ARG A 2 -22.06 1.46 20.35
C ARG A 2 -20.85 1.57 19.42
N GLN A 3 -20.09 2.67 19.49
CA GLN A 3 -18.80 2.78 18.81
C GLN A 3 -17.80 1.87 19.52
N ALA A 4 -17.29 0.86 18.81
CA ALA A 4 -16.17 0.06 19.28
C ALA A 4 -14.87 0.87 19.10
N ARG A 5 -14.15 1.11 20.19
CA ARG A 5 -12.83 1.74 20.17
C ARG A 5 -11.79 0.62 20.09
N ILE A 6 -11.12 0.53 18.94
CA ILE A 6 -10.00 -0.41 18.74
C ILE A 6 -8.71 0.35 19.07
N THR A 7 -7.93 -0.17 20.01
CA THR A 7 -6.60 0.32 20.37
C THR A 7 -5.57 -0.73 20.03
N PHE A 8 -4.47 -0.31 19.41
CA PHE A 8 -3.35 -1.17 19.05
C PHE A 8 -2.17 -0.83 19.97
N ASP A 9 -1.73 -1.78 20.79
CA ASP A 9 -0.46 -1.68 21.50
C ASP A 9 0.67 -2.01 20.53
N ALA A 10 1.27 -0.97 19.95
CA ALA A 10 2.44 -1.12 19.09
C ALA A 10 3.71 -0.86 19.93
N PRO A 11 4.64 -1.83 20.06
CA PRO A 11 5.93 -1.58 20.69
C PRO A 11 6.66 -0.44 19.96
N GLN A 12 7.09 0.59 20.70
CA GLN A 12 7.89 1.70 20.17
C GLN A 12 9.33 1.24 19.91
N TRP A 13 9.54 0.61 18.77
CA TRP A 13 10.89 0.36 18.28
C TRP A 13 11.49 1.69 17.79
N GLN A 14 12.63 2.12 18.35
CA GLN A 14 13.39 3.26 17.85
C GLN A 14 14.10 2.89 16.54
N VAL A 15 13.32 2.78 15.46
CA VAL A 15 13.82 2.49 14.12
C VAL A 15 13.55 3.70 13.24
N THR A 16 14.61 4.37 12.81
CA THR A 16 14.50 5.49 11.88
C THR A 16 14.34 4.95 10.46
N LYS A 17 13.18 5.17 9.84
CA LYS A 17 12.96 4.93 8.40
C LYS A 17 13.14 6.23 7.64
N SER A 18 13.83 6.18 6.51
CA SER A 18 14.20 7.34 5.71
C SER A 18 13.00 7.99 5.02
N ASP A 19 12.06 7.20 4.48
CA ASP A 19 10.85 7.71 3.83
C ASP A 19 9.75 6.64 3.81
N ALA A 20 8.49 7.04 4.02
CA ALA A 20 7.33 6.18 3.87
C ALA A 20 6.13 6.97 3.37
N TYR A 21 5.39 6.38 2.44
CA TYR A 21 4.16 6.95 1.89
C TYR A 21 2.99 6.11 2.36
N PHE A 22 1.87 6.77 2.67
CA PHE A 22 0.63 6.13 3.09
C PHE A 22 -0.54 6.80 2.38
N LEU A 23 -1.56 6.01 2.06
CA LEU A 23 -2.83 6.53 1.58
C LEU A 23 -3.69 6.85 2.80
N LEU A 24 -4.20 8.08 2.88
CA LEU A 24 -5.03 8.54 4.00
C LEU A 24 -6.45 8.76 3.52
N GLY A 25 -7.42 8.23 4.27
CA GLY A 25 -8.85 8.35 3.96
C GLY A 25 -9.34 7.40 2.86
N THR A 26 -8.48 6.51 2.36
CA THR A 26 -8.87 5.40 1.49
C THR A 26 -9.58 4.30 2.28
N SER A 27 -10.47 3.58 1.61
CA SER A 27 -11.06 2.38 2.19
C SER A 27 -10.10 1.19 2.03
N PRO A 28 -10.15 0.18 2.93
CA PRO A 28 -9.35 -1.04 2.77
C PRO A 28 -9.57 -1.73 1.42
N GLU A 29 -10.79 -1.68 0.89
CA GLU A 29 -11.16 -2.28 -0.40
C GLU A 29 -10.51 -1.55 -1.57
N PHE A 30 -10.39 -0.22 -1.50
CA PHE A 30 -9.69 0.58 -2.51
C PHE A 30 -8.23 0.16 -2.62
N GLU A 31 -7.54 0.07 -1.48
CA GLU A 31 -6.12 -0.33 -1.46
C GLU A 31 -5.95 -1.76 -1.96
N LEU A 32 -6.81 -2.68 -1.50
CA LEU A 32 -6.77 -4.07 -1.94
C LEU A 32 -6.97 -4.21 -3.46
N ALA A 33 -7.96 -3.51 -4.03
CA ALA A 33 -8.23 -3.54 -5.46
C ALA A 33 -7.08 -2.96 -6.28
N ALA A 34 -6.52 -1.83 -5.83
CA ALA A 34 -5.42 -1.16 -6.48
C ALA A 34 -4.14 -2.02 -6.47
N TYR A 35 -3.76 -2.60 -5.33
CA TYR A 35 -2.59 -3.48 -5.26
C TYR A 35 -2.79 -4.79 -6.00
N THR A 36 -4.01 -5.34 -6.02
CA THR A 36 -4.32 -6.56 -6.78
C THR A 36 -4.15 -6.32 -8.28
N THR A 37 -4.62 -5.19 -8.80
CA THR A 37 -4.44 -4.84 -10.21
C THR A 37 -2.97 -4.66 -10.55
N VAL A 38 -2.22 -3.86 -9.79
CA VAL A 38 -0.76 -3.69 -9.98
C VAL A 38 -0.03 -5.04 -9.95
N PHE A 39 -0.37 -5.91 -9.00
CA PHE A 39 0.20 -7.24 -8.89
C PHE A 39 -0.07 -8.06 -10.15
N LEU A 40 -1.33 -8.16 -10.61
CA LEU A 40 -1.70 -9.00 -11.75
C LEU A 40 -1.10 -8.50 -13.07
N PHE A 41 -1.06 -7.18 -13.29
CA PHE A 41 -0.52 -6.58 -14.52
C PHE A 41 1.01 -6.60 -14.62
N ARG A 42 1.73 -6.95 -13.55
CA ARG A 42 3.20 -7.06 -13.52
C ARG A 42 3.93 -5.76 -13.89
N VAL A 43 3.29 -4.61 -13.71
CA VAL A 43 3.86 -3.30 -14.00
C VAL A 43 3.60 -2.33 -12.84
N PRO A 44 4.47 -1.34 -12.61
CA PRO A 44 4.20 -0.29 -11.64
C PRO A 44 2.89 0.43 -11.98
N GLY A 45 1.98 0.58 -11.01
CA GLY A 45 0.66 1.14 -11.26
C GLY A 45 0.59 2.63 -10.97
N LYS A 46 0.30 3.44 -12.00
CA LYS A 46 -0.04 4.85 -11.82
C LYS A 46 -1.56 5.00 -11.86
N LEU A 47 -2.14 5.39 -10.72
CA LEU A 47 -3.55 5.71 -10.61
C LEU A 47 -3.71 7.22 -10.49
N THR A 48 -4.83 7.77 -10.95
CA THR A 48 -5.16 9.18 -10.73
C THR A 48 -6.50 9.23 -10.03
N ALA A 49 -6.48 9.60 -8.75
CA ALA A 49 -7.68 9.75 -7.93
C ALA A 49 -7.81 11.21 -7.52
N ALA A 50 -8.97 11.83 -7.80
CA ALA A 50 -9.25 13.22 -7.42
C ALA A 50 -8.15 14.24 -7.82
N LYS A 51 -7.53 14.07 -9.00
CA LYS A 51 -6.40 14.87 -9.52
C LYS A 51 -5.05 14.66 -8.82
N CYS A 52 -4.95 13.74 -7.87
CA CYS A 52 -3.70 13.32 -7.27
C CYS A 52 -3.18 12.05 -7.98
N PRO A 53 -1.98 12.08 -8.58
CA PRO A 53 -1.34 10.86 -9.06
C PRO A 53 -0.88 10.03 -7.85
N ILE A 54 -1.23 8.75 -7.86
CA ILE A 54 -0.83 7.76 -6.87
C ILE A 54 0.01 6.72 -7.58
N PHE A 55 1.25 6.52 -7.14
CA PHE A 55 2.14 5.52 -7.68
C PHE A 55 2.18 4.33 -6.74
N LEU A 56 1.96 3.14 -7.27
CA LEU A 56 1.90 1.91 -6.49
C LEU A 56 2.95 0.92 -6.95
N ILE A 57 3.63 0.32 -5.98
CA ILE A 57 4.58 -0.76 -6.17
C ILE A 57 4.04 -1.99 -5.47
N CYS A 58 4.09 -3.14 -6.14
CA CYS A 58 3.73 -4.41 -5.55
C CYS A 58 4.84 -5.41 -5.83
N ASN A 59 5.63 -5.71 -4.81
CA ASN A 59 6.75 -6.63 -4.94
C ASN A 59 6.24 -8.06 -5.09
N ARG A 60 7.06 -8.87 -5.75
CA ARG A 60 6.87 -10.32 -5.86
C ARG A 60 8.02 -10.99 -5.15
N ASP A 61 7.70 -12.09 -4.48
CA ASP A 61 8.72 -12.98 -3.94
C ASP A 61 9.17 -13.93 -5.05
N TYR A 62 10.48 -14.02 -5.29
CA TYR A 62 11.08 -14.86 -6.33
C TYR A 62 10.64 -16.32 -6.23
N TYR A 63 10.46 -16.85 -5.02
CA TYR A 63 10.03 -18.23 -4.80
C TYR A 63 8.51 -18.40 -4.86
N ARG A 64 7.73 -17.31 -4.88
CA ARG A 64 6.27 -17.31 -4.80
C ARG A 64 5.66 -16.21 -5.69
N ASP A 65 5.97 -16.25 -6.98
CA ASP A 65 5.47 -15.28 -7.99
C ASP A 65 3.94 -15.19 -8.12
N TRP A 66 3.23 -16.22 -7.67
CA TRP A 66 1.75 -16.28 -7.57
C TRP A 66 1.17 -15.53 -6.37
N ARG A 67 1.97 -15.02 -5.44
CA ARG A 67 1.51 -14.28 -4.26
C ARG A 67 2.12 -12.88 -4.23
N PRO A 68 1.32 -11.83 -3.97
CA PRO A 68 1.88 -10.52 -3.71
C PRO A 68 2.70 -10.57 -2.41
N ALA A 69 3.88 -9.96 -2.44
CA ALA A 69 4.68 -9.70 -1.25
C ALA A 69 4.27 -8.34 -0.66
N THR A 70 5.22 -7.50 -0.27
CA THR A 70 4.92 -6.14 0.21
C THR A 70 4.51 -5.23 -0.93
N CYS A 71 3.38 -4.54 -0.77
CA CYS A 71 2.88 -3.54 -1.71
C CYS A 71 2.65 -2.23 -0.96
N TYR A 72 3.03 -1.11 -1.57
CA TYR A 72 3.07 0.20 -0.91
C TYR A 72 3.01 1.34 -1.95
N PRO A 73 2.57 2.54 -1.54
CA PRO A 73 2.55 3.69 -2.43
C PRO A 73 3.93 4.38 -2.48
N LYS A 74 4.17 5.18 -3.51
CA LYS A 74 5.39 5.97 -3.70
C LYS A 74 5.05 7.34 -4.30
N ASP A 75 5.95 8.30 -4.14
CA ASP A 75 5.84 9.64 -4.76
C ASP A 75 5.97 9.61 -6.29
N LYS A 76 6.88 8.77 -6.82
CA LYS A 76 7.14 8.66 -8.27
C LYS A 76 7.79 7.33 -8.63
N PHE A 77 7.64 6.91 -9.89
CA PHE A 77 8.50 5.89 -10.47
C PHE A 77 9.85 6.54 -10.83
N LEU A 78 10.94 5.93 -10.37
CA LEU A 78 12.30 6.33 -10.75
C LEU A 78 12.54 5.96 -12.22
#